data_AF-B8F1F5-F1
#
_entry.id   AF-B8F1F5-F1
#
_cell.length_a   1.000
_cell.length_b   1.000
_cell.length_c   1.000
_cell.angle_alpha   90.00
_cell.angle_beta   90.00
_cell.angle_gamma   90.00
#
_symmetry.space_group_name_H-M   'P 1'
#
loop_
_entity.id
_entity.type
_entity.pdbx_description
1 polymer ?
#
loop_
_entity_poly.entity_id
_entity_poly.type
_entity_poly.pdbx_seq_one_letter_code
_entity_poly.pdbx_strand_id
1 'polypeptide(L)'
;MATAAGGAAKAADGDGEIGKVVDNGANANKGDKTSVNGIANGIKAIVGVAKKAGVKWEPADSAEAGDANGNKNAGKLFATNGGQGDAGDEKYAALAVSGVSGDQILNAIVADAEGGEKNGVATENTTNSIDAAIGADDDASANGFNTMKKKNDKIAAAIVLRGMAKGGKFALGGEKAGLKAAVEAAVAKLGELLTEIAKAAQEIAGKIEGADEIGKVENNNAGKADAGSVNGIAQGMKAIVEAAKKGGVELKDTGDGGAAGDGNAGKVFAGGAAGDAAAADKAAAAVSKASGEQILNAIVAAADGNKTGAKADQAKNPIDAAIGTDGDAAAEFHNKMKENAKVAAAIVDRDSKSGTGDCGKD
;
A
#
# COMPACT_ATOMS: atom_id res chain seq x y z
N MET A 1 1.07 3.63 6.14
CA MET A 1 0.84 4.51 4.97
C MET A 1 1.84 5.67 4.89
N ALA A 2 2.09 6.39 5.99
CA ALA A 2 3.06 7.50 6.05
C ALA A 2 4.47 7.13 5.51
N THR A 3 5.00 5.95 5.85
CA THR A 3 6.31 5.49 5.34
C THR A 3 6.33 5.29 3.83
N ALA A 4 5.26 4.73 3.25
CA ALA A 4 5.13 4.52 1.81
C ALA A 4 4.99 5.86 1.07
N ALA A 5 4.20 6.78 1.63
CA ALA A 5 4.06 8.15 1.12
C ALA A 5 5.38 8.94 1.21
N GLY A 6 6.12 8.82 2.32
CA GLY A 6 7.42 9.45 2.50
C GLY A 6 8.47 8.95 1.50
N GLY A 7 8.48 7.65 1.20
CA GLY A 7 9.34 7.07 0.15
C GLY A 7 9.01 7.63 -1.24
N ALA A 8 7.72 7.70 -1.60
CA ALA A 8 7.27 8.28 -2.86
C ALA A 8 7.62 9.78 -2.97
N ALA A 9 7.37 10.54 -1.91
CA ALA A 9 7.66 11.97 -1.86
C ALA A 9 9.16 12.25 -1.99
N LYS A 10 10.01 11.48 -1.29
CA LYS A 10 11.47 11.59 -1.40
C LYS A 10 11.96 11.26 -2.82
N ALA A 11 11.35 10.29 -3.48
CA ALA A 11 11.65 9.98 -4.87
C ALA A 11 11.21 11.09 -5.84
N ALA A 12 10.18 11.87 -5.49
CA ALA A 12 9.68 13.01 -6.26
C ALA A 12 10.38 14.35 -5.96
N ASP A 13 11.39 14.37 -5.07
CA ASP A 13 12.09 15.59 -4.63
C ASP A 13 13.13 16.09 -5.67
N GLY A 14 12.65 16.33 -6.89
CA GLY A 14 13.43 16.97 -7.94
C GLY A 14 13.34 18.50 -7.82
N ASP A 15 14.47 19.20 -7.98
CA ASP A 15 14.53 20.68 -8.05
C ASP A 15 13.84 21.28 -9.30
N GLY A 16 13.00 20.50 -10.01
CA GLY A 16 12.38 20.86 -11.28
C GLY A 16 10.87 21.09 -11.15
N GLU A 17 10.34 21.98 -11.98
CA GLU A 17 8.89 22.19 -12.13
C GLU A 17 8.21 20.92 -12.69
N ILE A 18 7.04 20.57 -12.14
CA ILE A 18 6.23 19.47 -12.66
C ILE A 18 5.91 19.74 -14.13
N GLY A 19 6.15 18.73 -14.97
CA GLY A 19 5.84 18.84 -16.39
C GLY A 19 6.68 19.87 -17.13
N LYS A 20 7.92 20.14 -16.69
CA LYS A 20 8.84 21.05 -17.37
C LYS A 20 8.97 20.68 -18.86
N VAL A 21 8.61 21.64 -19.72
CA VAL A 21 8.70 21.51 -21.19
C VAL A 21 9.87 22.35 -21.70
N VAL A 22 10.73 21.76 -22.53
CA VAL A 22 11.91 22.41 -23.11
C VAL A 22 11.85 22.44 -24.64
N ASP A 23 12.48 23.46 -25.23
CA ASP A 23 12.68 23.56 -26.69
C ASP A 23 14.00 22.87 -27.06
N ASN A 24 13.99 22.12 -28.16
CA ASN A 24 14.99 21.15 -28.58
C ASN A 24 15.26 20.11 -27.48
N GLY A 25 15.38 18.83 -27.85
CA GLY A 25 15.82 17.77 -26.94
C GLY A 25 17.23 18.03 -26.44
N ALA A 26 17.39 18.92 -25.46
CA ALA A 26 18.64 19.14 -24.75
C ALA A 26 19.07 17.80 -24.14
N ASN A 27 20.38 17.54 -24.10
CA ASN A 27 21.01 16.24 -23.79
C ASN A 27 20.78 15.71 -22.34
N ALA A 28 19.70 16.08 -21.66
CA ALA A 28 19.39 15.70 -20.28
C ALA A 28 17.89 15.81 -19.94
N ASN A 29 17.02 15.30 -20.81
CA ASN A 29 15.56 15.30 -20.57
C ASN A 29 15.06 14.04 -19.86
N LYS A 30 15.89 12.99 -19.77
CA LYS A 30 15.51 11.69 -19.19
C LYS A 30 15.01 11.83 -17.76
N GLY A 31 14.00 11.02 -17.41
CA GLY A 31 13.62 10.86 -16.02
C GLY A 31 14.76 10.17 -15.28
N ASP A 32 15.15 10.70 -14.12
CA ASP A 32 16.14 10.03 -13.28
C ASP A 32 15.61 8.63 -12.90
N LYS A 33 16.40 7.61 -13.23
CA LYS A 33 16.03 6.21 -13.05
C LYS A 33 15.60 5.90 -11.61
N THR A 34 16.36 6.41 -10.64
CA THR A 34 16.12 6.17 -9.22
C THR A 34 14.81 6.84 -8.78
N SER A 35 14.60 8.08 -9.22
CA SER A 35 13.39 8.85 -8.97
C SER A 35 12.15 8.18 -9.56
N VAL A 36 12.16 7.84 -10.86
CA VAL A 36 11.02 7.23 -11.54
C VAL A 36 10.64 5.89 -10.89
N ASN A 37 11.62 4.99 -10.67
CA ASN A 37 11.36 3.71 -10.00
C ASN A 37 10.90 3.91 -8.55
N GLY A 38 11.48 4.87 -7.82
CA GLY A 38 11.12 5.18 -6.45
C GLY A 38 9.67 5.67 -6.32
N ILE A 39 9.23 6.56 -7.22
CA ILE A 39 7.84 7.05 -7.27
C ILE A 39 6.89 5.88 -7.55
N ALA A 40 7.15 5.09 -8.60
CA ALA A 40 6.30 3.97 -8.98
C ALA A 40 6.18 2.91 -7.87
N ASN A 41 7.31 2.55 -7.24
CA ASN A 41 7.34 1.62 -6.11
C ASN A 41 6.66 2.19 -4.86
N GLY A 42 6.82 3.49 -4.60
CA GLY A 42 6.14 4.19 -3.51
C GLY A 42 4.62 4.14 -3.68
N ILE A 43 4.12 4.46 -4.87
CA ILE A 43 2.69 4.36 -5.24
C ILE A 43 2.19 2.93 -5.05
N LYS A 44 2.91 1.93 -5.57
CA LYS A 44 2.60 0.50 -5.37
C LYS A 44 2.56 0.10 -3.90
N ALA A 45 3.45 0.65 -3.07
CA ALA A 45 3.44 0.40 -1.63
C ALA A 45 2.22 1.03 -0.96
N ILE A 46 1.83 2.26 -1.32
CA ILE A 46 0.63 2.93 -0.79
C ILE A 46 -0.62 2.10 -1.11
N VAL A 47 -0.82 1.74 -2.38
CA VAL A 47 -1.97 0.95 -2.82
C VAL A 47 -1.97 -0.43 -2.15
N GLY A 48 -0.80 -1.07 -2.06
CA GLY A 48 -0.67 -2.36 -1.39
C GLY A 48 -1.04 -2.31 0.10
N VAL A 49 -0.66 -1.24 0.80
CA VAL A 49 -1.04 -1.03 2.21
C VAL A 49 -2.54 -0.78 2.33
N ALA A 50 -3.12 0.06 1.46
CA ALA A 50 -4.55 0.35 1.49
C ALA A 50 -5.41 -0.90 1.22
N LYS A 51 -5.06 -1.70 0.20
CA LYS A 51 -5.74 -2.98 -0.07
C LYS A 51 -5.72 -3.92 1.13
N LYS A 52 -4.57 -4.02 1.81
CA LYS A 52 -4.42 -4.85 3.00
C LYS A 52 -5.20 -4.34 4.19
N ALA A 53 -5.38 -3.03 4.30
CA ALA A 53 -6.30 -2.45 5.26
C ALA A 53 -7.78 -2.73 4.90
N GLY A 54 -8.09 -3.30 3.74
CA GLY A 54 -9.46 -3.56 3.31
C GLY A 54 -10.07 -2.43 2.49
N VAL A 55 -9.28 -1.45 2.03
CA VAL A 55 -9.73 -0.49 1.03
C VAL A 55 -9.98 -1.25 -0.28
N LYS A 56 -11.24 -1.26 -0.71
CA LYS A 56 -11.63 -1.88 -1.97
C LYS A 56 -11.13 -1.03 -3.14
N TRP A 57 -10.26 -1.59 -3.98
CA TRP A 57 -9.78 -0.97 -5.20
C TRP A 57 -9.81 -1.98 -6.35
N GLU A 58 -10.75 -1.77 -7.26
CA GLU A 58 -11.03 -2.59 -8.43
C GLU A 58 -11.07 -1.67 -9.67
N PRO A 59 -9.89 -1.28 -10.21
CA PRO A 59 -9.83 -0.39 -11.36
C PRO A 59 -10.44 -1.10 -12.58
N ALA A 60 -11.25 -0.37 -13.34
CA ALA A 60 -11.72 -0.85 -14.64
C ALA A 60 -10.56 -0.95 -15.63
N ASP A 61 -10.63 -1.92 -16.53
CA ASP A 61 -9.67 -2.05 -17.62
C ASP A 61 -9.64 -0.77 -18.47
N SER A 62 -8.46 -0.39 -18.94
CA SER A 62 -8.34 0.71 -19.91
C SER A 62 -8.83 0.28 -21.27
N ALA A 63 -9.73 1.09 -21.85
CA ALA A 63 -10.06 0.95 -23.25
C ALA A 63 -8.83 1.28 -24.11
N GLU A 64 -8.63 0.52 -25.18
CA GLU A 64 -7.64 0.86 -26.20
C GLU A 64 -8.08 2.10 -26.99
N ALA A 65 -7.11 2.90 -27.44
CA ALA A 65 -7.39 3.98 -28.38
C ALA A 65 -8.03 3.41 -29.67
N GLY A 66 -9.14 4.02 -30.10
CA GLY A 66 -9.96 3.50 -31.21
C GLY A 66 -9.32 3.60 -32.60
N ASP A 67 -8.32 4.47 -32.77
CA ASP A 67 -7.63 4.64 -34.06
C ASP A 67 -6.38 3.75 -34.19
N ALA A 68 -5.99 3.44 -35.43
CA ALA A 68 -4.89 2.51 -35.71
C ALA A 68 -3.49 3.01 -35.28
N ASN A 69 -3.33 4.34 -35.15
CA ASN A 69 -2.11 4.99 -34.70
C ASN A 69 -2.16 5.40 -33.22
N GLY A 70 -3.32 5.26 -32.58
CA GLY A 70 -3.62 5.73 -31.24
C GLY A 70 -3.02 7.09 -30.92
N ASN A 71 -2.55 7.23 -29.69
CA ASN A 71 -1.83 8.40 -29.20
C ASN A 71 -0.30 8.25 -29.28
N LYS A 72 0.21 7.51 -30.28
CA LYS A 72 1.66 7.22 -30.40
C LYS A 72 2.54 8.46 -30.36
N ASN A 73 2.09 9.55 -30.97
CA ASN A 73 2.87 10.78 -31.10
C ASN A 73 3.15 11.45 -29.75
N ALA A 74 2.40 11.15 -28.69
CA ALA A 74 2.73 11.57 -27.33
C ALA A 74 4.15 11.12 -26.92
N GLY A 75 4.65 10.02 -27.47
CA GLY A 75 6.00 9.53 -27.21
C GLY A 75 7.10 10.43 -27.75
N LYS A 76 6.86 11.21 -28.82
CA LYS A 76 7.87 12.14 -29.34
C LYS A 76 8.28 13.20 -28.30
N LEU A 77 7.38 13.47 -27.34
CA LEU A 77 7.60 14.38 -26.22
C LEU A 77 8.62 13.86 -25.21
N PHE A 78 8.97 12.56 -25.27
CA PHE A 78 9.88 11.90 -24.34
C PHE A 78 11.33 11.89 -24.82
N ALA A 79 11.63 12.53 -25.96
CA ALA A 79 12.97 12.61 -26.53
C ALA A 79 14.03 13.05 -25.51
N THR A 80 15.12 12.29 -25.46
CA THR A 80 16.24 12.49 -24.53
C THR A 80 17.46 13.14 -25.17
N ASN A 81 17.57 13.12 -26.51
CA ASN A 81 18.61 13.83 -27.26
C ASN A 81 18.15 14.17 -28.69
N GLY A 82 18.44 15.39 -29.16
CA GLY A 82 18.42 15.76 -30.58
C GLY A 82 17.06 15.78 -31.29
N GLY A 83 16.02 15.21 -30.67
CA GLY A 83 14.63 15.22 -31.14
C GLY A 83 13.70 16.03 -30.24
N GLN A 84 12.48 16.25 -30.71
CA GLN A 84 11.38 16.85 -29.94
C GLN A 84 10.04 16.51 -30.62
N GLY A 85 8.93 16.66 -29.89
CA GLY A 85 7.61 16.66 -30.52
C GLY A 85 7.43 17.85 -31.47
N ASP A 86 6.64 17.62 -32.52
CA ASP A 86 6.23 18.67 -33.45
C ASP A 86 5.12 19.52 -32.84
N ALA A 87 4.93 20.75 -33.34
CA ALA A 87 3.80 21.58 -32.93
C ALA A 87 2.48 20.84 -33.19
N GLY A 88 1.66 20.67 -32.14
CA GLY A 88 0.43 19.90 -32.20
C GLY A 88 0.57 18.46 -31.70
N ASP A 89 1.76 17.96 -31.39
CA ASP A 89 1.91 16.62 -30.81
C ASP A 89 1.46 16.56 -29.33
N GLU A 90 1.42 17.70 -28.63
CA GLU A 90 0.89 17.83 -27.27
C GLU A 90 -0.57 17.38 -27.14
N LYS A 91 -1.36 17.50 -28.22
CA LYS A 91 -2.75 17.04 -28.22
C LYS A 91 -2.87 15.54 -27.99
N TYR A 92 -1.89 14.73 -28.40
CA TYR A 92 -1.93 13.28 -28.19
C TYR A 92 -1.66 12.91 -26.73
N ALA A 93 -0.82 13.69 -26.03
CA ALA A 93 -0.68 13.57 -24.59
C ALA A 93 -2.00 13.94 -23.89
N ALA A 94 -2.62 15.06 -24.29
CA ALA A 94 -3.92 15.48 -23.75
C ALA A 94 -5.03 14.46 -24.02
N LEU A 95 -5.07 13.84 -25.21
CA LEU A 95 -6.04 12.79 -25.56
C LEU A 95 -5.81 11.51 -24.75
N ALA A 96 -4.56 11.09 -24.56
CA ALA A 96 -4.25 9.94 -23.72
C ALA A 96 -4.69 10.18 -22.27
N VAL A 97 -4.39 11.35 -21.71
CA VAL A 97 -4.75 11.72 -20.34
C VAL A 97 -6.25 11.90 -20.16
N SER A 98 -6.94 12.53 -21.11
CA SER A 98 -8.39 12.74 -21.04
C SER A 98 -9.18 11.45 -21.29
N GLY A 99 -8.61 10.50 -22.05
CA GLY A 99 -9.21 9.20 -22.33
C GLY A 99 -9.14 8.17 -21.21
N VAL A 100 -8.54 8.49 -20.06
CA VAL A 100 -8.41 7.57 -18.92
C VAL A 100 -8.79 8.21 -17.58
N SER A 101 -9.23 7.37 -16.64
CA SER A 101 -9.48 7.76 -15.25
C SER A 101 -8.19 7.77 -14.42
N GLY A 102 -8.23 8.39 -13.24
CA GLY A 102 -7.16 8.30 -12.24
C GLY A 102 -6.86 6.85 -11.84
N ASP A 103 -7.90 6.01 -11.73
CA ASP A 103 -7.75 4.58 -11.40
C ASP A 103 -6.97 3.80 -12.45
N GLN A 104 -7.21 4.08 -13.73
CA GLN A 104 -6.49 3.45 -14.84
C GLN A 104 -5.03 3.86 -14.86
N ILE A 105 -4.73 5.15 -14.63
CA ILE A 105 -3.35 5.66 -14.50
C ILE A 105 -2.66 4.96 -13.32
N LEU A 106 -3.30 4.96 -12.15
CA LEU A 106 -2.76 4.35 -10.94
C LEU A 106 -2.51 2.85 -11.16
N ASN A 107 -3.46 2.15 -11.78
CA ASN A 107 -3.34 0.72 -12.06
C ASN A 107 -2.19 0.41 -13.02
N ALA A 108 -2.02 1.20 -14.09
CA ALA A 108 -0.90 1.05 -15.01
C ALA A 108 0.46 1.21 -14.29
N ILE A 109 0.60 2.22 -13.42
CA ILE A 109 1.82 2.44 -12.63
C ILE A 109 2.09 1.24 -11.69
N VAL A 110 1.06 0.79 -10.96
CA VAL A 110 1.18 -0.31 -9.99
C VAL A 110 1.56 -1.62 -10.68
N ALA A 111 0.94 -1.93 -11.82
CA ALA A 111 1.21 -3.12 -12.61
C ALA A 111 2.62 -3.07 -13.23
N ASP A 112 3.01 -1.92 -13.79
CA ASP A 112 4.33 -1.78 -14.43
C ASP A 112 5.49 -1.77 -13.43
N ALA A 113 5.23 -1.44 -12.16
CA ALA A 113 6.18 -1.57 -11.04
C ALA A 113 6.36 -3.03 -10.57
N GLU A 114 5.67 -3.99 -11.16
CA GLU A 114 5.96 -5.42 -10.99
C GLU A 114 7.20 -5.86 -11.79
N GLY A 115 7.86 -6.92 -11.32
CA GLY A 115 9.05 -7.44 -11.99
C GLY A 115 10.33 -6.62 -11.80
N GLY A 116 10.43 -5.86 -10.71
CA GLY A 116 11.68 -5.20 -10.29
C GLY A 116 11.99 -3.87 -10.99
N GLU A 117 13.20 -3.38 -10.73
CA GLU A 117 13.69 -2.07 -11.19
C GLU A 117 13.82 -2.01 -12.72
N LYS A 118 13.39 -0.88 -13.29
CA LYS A 118 13.37 -0.60 -14.73
C LYS A 118 14.53 0.30 -15.12
N ASN A 119 15.07 0.14 -16.32
CA ASN A 119 16.29 0.82 -16.77
C ASN A 119 16.04 1.95 -17.77
N GLY A 120 14.82 2.06 -18.30
CA GLY A 120 14.54 2.91 -19.44
C GLY A 120 14.71 2.16 -20.75
N VAL A 121 13.80 2.41 -21.69
CA VAL A 121 13.81 1.81 -23.03
C VAL A 121 13.49 2.90 -24.03
N ALA A 122 14.00 2.76 -25.26
CA ALA A 122 13.67 3.65 -26.36
C ALA A 122 12.15 3.72 -26.54
N THR A 123 11.65 4.92 -26.81
CA THR A 123 10.23 5.28 -26.83
C THR A 123 9.42 4.39 -27.77
N GLU A 124 9.98 4.01 -28.91
CA GLU A 124 9.30 3.15 -29.88
C GLU A 124 9.12 1.70 -29.40
N ASN A 125 10.03 1.21 -28.55
CA ASN A 125 10.15 -0.18 -28.11
C ASN A 125 9.64 -0.42 -26.68
N THR A 126 9.39 0.65 -25.92
CA THR A 126 8.90 0.51 -24.55
C THR A 126 7.50 -0.14 -24.52
N THR A 127 7.27 -0.96 -23.48
CA THR A 127 6.02 -1.71 -23.27
C THR A 127 5.33 -1.36 -21.94
N ASN A 128 5.98 -0.52 -21.13
CA ASN A 128 5.53 -0.12 -19.82
C ASN A 128 5.84 1.36 -19.54
N SER A 129 5.04 1.94 -18.66
CA SER A 129 5.06 3.35 -18.32
C SER A 129 6.35 3.82 -17.63
N ILE A 130 6.99 2.95 -16.84
CA ILE A 130 8.19 3.28 -16.08
C ILE A 130 9.40 3.37 -17.02
N ASP A 131 9.62 2.37 -17.87
CA ASP A 131 10.69 2.41 -18.88
C ASP A 131 10.51 3.57 -19.86
N ALA A 132 9.25 3.89 -20.21
CA ALA A 132 8.95 5.07 -21.02
C ALA A 132 9.29 6.39 -20.31
N ALA A 133 8.95 6.53 -19.03
CA ALA A 133 9.24 7.73 -18.25
C ALA A 133 10.75 7.92 -18.00
N ILE A 134 11.52 6.85 -17.83
CA ILE A 134 12.99 6.96 -17.77
C ILE A 134 13.53 7.33 -19.16
N GLY A 135 13.14 6.57 -20.19
CA GLY A 135 13.64 6.69 -21.56
C GLY A 135 15.06 6.12 -21.73
N ALA A 136 15.44 5.82 -22.97
CA ALA A 136 16.82 5.45 -23.28
C ALA A 136 17.71 6.69 -23.43
N ASP A 137 19.03 6.49 -23.31
CA ASP A 137 20.00 7.50 -23.68
C ASP A 137 19.95 7.75 -25.20
N ASP A 138 20.16 9.00 -25.59
CA ASP A 138 20.23 9.43 -26.99
C ASP A 138 19.01 9.11 -27.87
N ASP A 139 17.81 9.00 -27.28
CA ASP A 139 16.58 8.71 -27.99
C ASP A 139 15.97 9.99 -28.57
N ALA A 140 15.92 10.06 -29.90
CA ALA A 140 15.23 11.14 -30.62
C ALA A 140 13.71 11.00 -30.60
N SER A 141 13.19 9.83 -30.19
CA SER A 141 11.77 9.50 -30.09
C SER A 141 10.93 9.75 -31.36
N ALA A 142 11.56 9.78 -32.55
CA ALA A 142 10.92 10.18 -33.80
C ALA A 142 9.66 9.36 -34.14
N ASN A 143 9.65 8.07 -33.79
CA ASN A 143 8.53 7.16 -34.03
C ASN A 143 7.46 7.17 -32.91
N GLY A 144 7.68 7.96 -31.85
CA GLY A 144 6.81 8.01 -30.68
C GLY A 144 6.63 6.64 -29.99
N PHE A 145 5.54 6.47 -29.27
CA PHE A 145 5.18 5.23 -28.58
C PHE A 145 4.63 4.16 -29.54
N ASN A 146 5.43 3.69 -30.49
CA ASN A 146 4.96 2.76 -31.51
C ASN A 146 4.37 1.46 -30.90
N THR A 147 5.01 0.92 -29.85
CA THR A 147 4.57 -0.29 -29.15
C THR A 147 3.40 -0.03 -28.19
N MET A 148 3.35 1.13 -27.51
CA MET A 148 2.27 1.47 -26.56
C MET A 148 1.15 2.33 -27.15
N LYS A 149 1.11 2.53 -28.47
CA LYS A 149 0.28 3.54 -29.13
C LYS A 149 -1.20 3.55 -28.76
N LYS A 150 -1.77 2.39 -28.43
CA LYS A 150 -3.18 2.24 -28.04
C LYS A 150 -3.42 2.22 -26.52
N LYS A 151 -2.37 2.21 -25.71
CA LYS A 151 -2.43 2.06 -24.24
C LYS A 151 -2.42 3.43 -23.57
N ASN A 152 -3.56 4.11 -23.62
CA ASN A 152 -3.70 5.47 -23.08
C ASN A 152 -3.37 5.54 -21.59
N ASP A 153 -3.71 4.49 -20.84
CA ASP A 153 -3.37 4.31 -19.43
C ASP A 153 -1.85 4.33 -19.20
N LYS A 154 -1.10 3.56 -19.99
CA LYS A 154 0.37 3.50 -19.90
C LYS A 154 1.02 4.79 -20.37
N ILE A 155 0.48 5.42 -21.42
CA ILE A 155 0.97 6.72 -21.90
C ILE A 155 0.74 7.79 -20.83
N ALA A 156 -0.46 7.87 -20.25
CA ALA A 156 -0.78 8.81 -19.18
C ALA A 156 0.07 8.54 -17.91
N ALA A 157 0.25 7.27 -17.54
CA ALA A 157 1.15 6.87 -16.46
C ALA A 157 2.60 7.29 -16.72
N ALA A 158 3.12 7.12 -17.94
CA ALA A 158 4.46 7.58 -18.31
C ALA A 158 4.59 9.10 -18.20
N ILE A 159 3.55 9.84 -18.62
CA ILE A 159 3.49 11.30 -18.49
C ILE A 159 3.56 11.71 -17.02
N VAL A 160 2.77 11.09 -16.15
CA VAL A 160 2.77 11.38 -14.72
C VAL A 160 4.14 11.08 -14.09
N LEU A 161 4.68 9.88 -14.34
CA LEU A 161 5.97 9.47 -13.79
C LEU A 161 7.10 10.39 -14.25
N ARG A 162 7.17 10.73 -15.55
CA ARG A 162 8.16 11.66 -16.10
C ARG A 162 7.99 13.06 -15.50
N GLY A 163 6.75 13.55 -15.42
CA GLY A 163 6.44 14.89 -14.94
C GLY A 163 6.75 15.11 -13.46
N MET A 164 6.68 14.04 -12.64
CA MET A 164 6.99 14.09 -11.21
C MET A 164 8.46 13.74 -10.89
N ALA A 165 9.16 13.05 -11.80
CA ALA A 165 10.50 12.56 -11.53
C ALA A 165 11.57 13.65 -11.60
N LYS A 166 12.62 13.50 -10.79
CA LYS A 166 13.83 14.32 -10.84
C LYS A 166 14.43 14.27 -12.24
N GLY A 167 14.72 15.44 -12.80
CA GLY A 167 15.29 15.58 -14.14
C GLY A 167 14.32 15.28 -15.29
N GLY A 168 13.13 14.75 -15.02
CA GLY A 168 12.12 14.46 -16.02
C GLY A 168 11.61 15.72 -16.71
N LYS A 169 11.78 15.76 -18.02
CA LYS A 169 11.34 16.87 -18.87
C LYS A 169 10.71 16.31 -20.14
N PHE A 170 9.87 17.15 -20.74
CA PHE A 170 9.28 16.90 -22.06
C PHE A 170 9.90 17.82 -23.10
N ALA A 171 10.10 17.31 -24.31
CA ALA A 171 10.65 18.04 -25.44
C ALA A 171 9.55 18.35 -26.46
N LEU A 172 9.24 19.62 -26.69
CA LEU A 172 8.21 20.04 -27.64
C LEU A 172 8.66 21.31 -28.36
N GLY A 173 8.66 21.27 -29.69
CA GLY A 173 8.82 22.46 -30.51
C GLY A 173 7.47 23.16 -30.70
N GLY A 174 7.28 24.32 -30.09
CA GLY A 174 6.06 25.12 -30.26
C GLY A 174 5.42 25.54 -28.94
N GLU A 175 4.08 25.58 -28.90
CA GLU A 175 3.33 26.04 -27.73
C GLU A 175 3.36 25.00 -26.59
N LYS A 176 3.91 25.40 -25.44
CA LYS A 176 4.13 24.49 -24.30
C LYS A 176 2.97 24.40 -23.32
N ALA A 177 2.08 25.40 -23.32
CA ALA A 177 1.02 25.52 -22.32
C ALA A 177 0.05 24.33 -22.35
N GLY A 178 -0.34 23.89 -23.55
CA GLY A 178 -1.22 22.73 -23.72
C GLY A 178 -0.62 21.44 -23.16
N LEU A 179 0.67 21.19 -23.40
CA LEU A 179 1.35 20.03 -22.83
C LEU A 179 1.45 20.12 -21.31
N LYS A 180 1.84 21.28 -20.78
CA LYS A 180 1.94 21.47 -19.33
C LYS A 180 0.60 21.22 -18.64
N ALA A 181 -0.49 21.75 -19.19
CA ALA A 181 -1.84 21.52 -18.69
C ALA A 181 -2.22 20.03 -18.71
N ALA A 182 -1.84 19.29 -19.76
CA ALA A 182 -2.07 17.85 -19.82
C ALA A 182 -1.30 17.07 -18.73
N VAL A 183 -0.05 17.47 -18.45
CA VAL A 183 0.75 16.87 -17.37
C VAL A 183 0.12 17.18 -16.01
N GLU A 184 -0.20 18.44 -15.74
CA GLU A 184 -0.84 18.88 -14.50
C GLU A 184 -2.17 18.15 -14.26
N ALA A 185 -3.00 18.01 -15.30
CA ALA A 185 -4.25 17.27 -15.23
C ALA A 185 -4.05 15.78 -14.91
N ALA A 186 -3.03 15.13 -15.49
CA ALA A 186 -2.71 13.74 -15.21
C ALA A 186 -2.24 13.53 -13.77
N VAL A 187 -1.36 14.43 -13.29
CA VAL A 187 -0.86 14.42 -11.91
C VAL A 187 -1.99 14.69 -10.91
N ALA A 188 -2.90 15.63 -11.21
CA ALA A 188 -4.07 15.93 -10.38
C ALA A 188 -4.99 14.70 -10.24
N LYS A 189 -5.34 14.02 -11.35
CA LYS A 189 -6.13 12.78 -11.32
C LYS A 189 -5.51 11.71 -10.42
N LEU A 190 -4.18 11.53 -10.49
CA LEU A 190 -3.48 10.59 -9.62
C LEU A 190 -3.50 11.04 -8.15
N GLY A 191 -3.24 12.33 -7.89
CA GLY A 191 -3.18 12.90 -6.55
C GLY A 191 -4.52 12.86 -5.81
N GLU A 192 -5.62 13.15 -6.50
CA GLU A 192 -6.98 13.03 -5.97
C GLU A 192 -7.27 11.59 -5.52
N LEU A 193 -7.00 10.62 -6.39
CA LEU A 193 -7.23 9.20 -6.07
C LEU A 193 -6.34 8.70 -4.93
N LEU A 194 -5.06 9.08 -4.91
CA LEU A 194 -4.17 8.73 -3.79
C LEU A 194 -4.65 9.35 -2.47
N THR A 195 -5.25 10.53 -2.51
CA THR A 195 -5.87 11.18 -1.34
C THR A 195 -7.11 10.43 -0.88
N GLU A 196 -7.97 9.97 -1.79
CA GLU A 196 -9.14 9.14 -1.46
C GLU A 196 -8.73 7.80 -0.86
N ILE A 197 -7.74 7.14 -1.44
CA ILE A 197 -7.16 5.90 -0.90
C ILE A 197 -6.61 6.12 0.52
N ALA A 198 -5.96 7.27 0.74
CA ALA A 198 -5.44 7.62 2.05
C ALA A 198 -6.55 7.84 3.08
N LYS A 199 -7.59 8.59 2.72
CA LYS A 199 -8.77 8.81 3.57
C LYS A 199 -9.48 7.51 3.90
N ALA A 200 -9.72 6.64 2.91
CA ALA A 200 -10.36 5.35 3.14
C ALA A 200 -9.54 4.47 4.10
N ALA A 201 -8.21 4.46 3.95
CA ALA A 201 -7.35 3.75 4.88
C ALA A 201 -7.33 4.38 6.28
N GLN A 202 -7.41 5.72 6.38
CA GLN A 202 -7.52 6.43 7.65
C GLN A 202 -8.85 6.17 8.34
N GLU A 203 -9.96 6.08 7.63
CA GLU A 203 -11.26 5.72 8.21
C GLU A 203 -11.23 4.31 8.79
N ILE A 204 -10.58 3.37 8.11
CA ILE A 204 -10.38 2.02 8.63
C ILE A 204 -9.46 2.06 9.86
N ALA A 205 -8.38 2.84 9.81
CA ALA A 205 -7.52 3.03 10.96
C ALA A 205 -8.22 3.76 12.12
N GLY A 206 -9.16 4.67 11.87
CA GLY A 206 -9.97 5.31 12.90
C GLY A 206 -10.89 4.34 13.62
N LYS A 207 -11.31 3.25 12.96
CA LYS A 207 -12.02 2.13 13.60
C LYS A 207 -11.14 1.28 14.52
N ILE A 208 -9.82 1.46 14.47
CA ILE A 208 -8.84 0.85 15.39
C ILE A 208 -8.73 1.65 16.70
N GLU A 209 -9.12 2.92 16.73
CA GLU A 209 -9.15 3.71 17.96
C GLU A 209 -10.34 3.27 18.84
N GLY A 210 -10.09 2.26 19.68
CA GLY A 210 -10.97 1.90 20.79
C GLY A 210 -10.90 2.96 21.88
N ALA A 211 -12.05 3.53 22.25
CA ALA A 211 -12.21 4.52 23.32
C ALA A 211 -12.23 3.90 24.74
N ASP A 212 -11.90 2.61 24.87
CA ASP A 212 -11.87 1.89 26.15
C ASP A 212 -10.45 1.78 26.71
N GLU A 213 -10.36 1.66 28.04
CA GLU A 213 -9.10 1.50 28.77
C GLU A 213 -8.39 0.19 28.35
N ILE A 214 -7.11 0.29 27.96
CA ILE A 214 -6.26 -0.88 27.67
C ILE A 214 -6.14 -1.72 28.93
N GLY A 215 -6.30 -3.05 28.81
CA GLY A 215 -6.22 -3.98 29.92
C GLY A 215 -7.47 -3.99 30.80
N LYS A 216 -8.64 -3.63 30.24
CA LYS A 216 -9.92 -3.74 30.94
C LYS A 216 -10.15 -5.17 31.42
N VAL A 217 -10.25 -5.35 32.73
CA VAL A 217 -10.56 -6.64 33.36
C VAL A 217 -12.03 -6.67 33.77
N GLU A 218 -12.77 -7.64 33.25
CA GLU A 218 -14.16 -7.89 33.60
C GLU A 218 -14.27 -9.17 34.43
N ASN A 219 -14.99 -9.10 35.55
CA ASN A 219 -15.12 -10.24 36.48
C ASN A 219 -16.09 -11.31 36.00
N ASN A 220 -16.90 -11.05 34.96
CA ASN A 220 -17.71 -12.03 34.23
C ASN A 220 -18.24 -11.39 32.94
N ASN A 221 -18.57 -12.23 31.95
CA ASN A 221 -19.34 -11.81 30.77
C ASN A 221 -18.66 -10.73 29.89
N ALA A 222 -17.33 -10.76 29.77
CA ALA A 222 -16.54 -9.82 28.94
C ALA A 222 -16.93 -9.82 27.45
N GLY A 223 -17.64 -10.86 27.00
CA GLY A 223 -18.04 -11.07 25.61
C GLY A 223 -16.86 -11.28 24.67
N LYS A 224 -17.13 -11.60 23.40
CA LYS A 224 -16.08 -11.61 22.36
C LYS A 224 -15.60 -10.19 22.02
N ALA A 225 -14.36 -10.06 21.56
CA ALA A 225 -13.88 -8.79 20.98
C ALA A 225 -14.49 -8.57 19.59
N ASP A 226 -14.49 -7.32 19.12
CA ASP A 226 -15.00 -7.01 17.79
C ASP A 226 -14.07 -7.60 16.72
N ALA A 227 -14.59 -8.52 15.90
CA ALA A 227 -13.80 -9.19 14.90
C ALA A 227 -13.27 -8.23 13.82
N GLY A 228 -14.05 -7.22 13.44
CA GLY A 228 -13.63 -6.23 12.44
C GLY A 228 -12.41 -5.43 12.91
N SER A 229 -12.46 -4.95 14.15
CA SER A 229 -11.41 -4.22 14.83
C SER A 229 -10.14 -5.06 14.95
N VAL A 230 -10.23 -6.24 15.57
CA VAL A 230 -9.07 -7.12 15.80
C VAL A 230 -8.40 -7.56 14.48
N ASN A 231 -9.18 -7.94 13.45
CA ASN A 231 -8.62 -8.25 12.14
C ASN A 231 -7.98 -7.02 11.48
N GLY A 232 -8.63 -5.86 11.54
CA GLY A 232 -8.14 -4.62 10.95
C GLY A 232 -6.80 -4.18 11.54
N ILE A 233 -6.62 -4.36 12.85
CA ILE A 233 -5.35 -4.09 13.56
C ILE A 233 -4.24 -5.00 13.06
N ALA A 234 -4.47 -6.31 13.11
CA ALA A 234 -3.46 -7.27 12.70
C ALA A 234 -3.07 -7.12 11.23
N GLN A 235 -4.04 -6.89 10.35
CA GLN A 235 -3.83 -6.62 8.93
C GLN A 235 -3.11 -5.28 8.70
N GLY A 236 -3.43 -4.26 9.48
CA GLY A 236 -2.75 -2.96 9.48
C GLY A 236 -1.28 -3.08 9.89
N MET A 237 -0.98 -3.79 10.98
CA MET A 237 0.39 -4.08 11.42
C MET A 237 1.17 -4.85 10.34
N LYS A 238 0.57 -5.88 9.74
CA LYS A 238 1.15 -6.62 8.61
C LYS A 238 1.47 -5.72 7.42
N ALA A 239 0.55 -4.84 7.04
CA ALA A 239 0.76 -3.91 5.94
C ALA A 239 1.94 -2.95 6.20
N ILE A 240 2.08 -2.43 7.43
CA ILE A 240 3.21 -1.59 7.84
C ILE A 240 4.52 -2.37 7.75
N VAL A 241 4.55 -3.60 8.25
CA VAL A 241 5.72 -4.48 8.21
C VAL A 241 6.18 -4.78 6.79
N GLU A 242 5.26 -5.11 5.88
CA GLU A 242 5.61 -5.40 4.50
C GLU A 242 6.05 -4.14 3.73
N ALA A 243 5.49 -2.97 4.06
CA ALA A 243 5.97 -1.70 3.52
C ALA A 243 7.39 -1.38 4.02
N ALA A 244 7.69 -1.61 5.29
CA ALA A 244 9.02 -1.45 5.87
C ALA A 244 10.05 -2.38 5.20
N LYS A 245 9.70 -3.66 4.98
CA LYS A 245 10.56 -4.61 4.23
C LYS A 245 10.89 -4.14 2.82
N LYS A 246 9.90 -3.61 2.09
CA LYS A 246 10.13 -3.01 0.77
C LYS A 246 11.03 -1.77 0.81
N GLY A 247 11.04 -1.05 1.94
CA GLY A 247 11.95 0.07 2.21
C GLY A 247 13.34 -0.34 2.72
N GLY A 248 13.67 -1.64 2.73
CA GLY A 248 14.97 -2.15 3.20
C GLY A 248 15.07 -2.35 4.71
N VAL A 249 13.97 -2.24 5.46
CA VAL A 249 13.94 -2.53 6.90
C VAL A 249 13.60 -4.02 7.10
N GLU A 250 14.55 -4.79 7.59
CA GLU A 250 14.30 -6.18 7.96
C GLU A 250 13.78 -6.28 9.39
N LEU A 251 12.61 -6.91 9.55
CA LEU A 251 12.24 -7.49 10.83
C LEU A 251 13.08 -8.74 11.03
N LYS A 252 13.86 -8.77 12.11
CA LYS A 252 14.60 -9.98 12.49
C LYS A 252 13.61 -11.10 12.79
N ASP A 253 13.89 -12.29 12.26
CA ASP A 253 13.23 -13.51 12.72
C ASP A 253 13.79 -13.82 14.12
N THR A 254 12.98 -13.55 15.12
CA THR A 254 13.31 -13.69 16.53
C THR A 254 12.69 -14.96 17.14
N GLY A 255 12.04 -15.80 16.34
CA GLY A 255 11.34 -17.01 16.81
C GLY A 255 10.13 -16.73 17.70
N ASP A 256 9.66 -17.75 18.42
CA ASP A 256 8.32 -17.73 19.05
C ASP A 256 8.30 -17.29 20.53
N GLY A 257 9.42 -16.77 21.06
CA GLY A 257 9.54 -16.39 22.48
C GLY A 257 9.61 -17.58 23.45
N GLY A 258 9.70 -18.81 22.95
CA GLY A 258 9.72 -20.03 23.75
C GLY A 258 8.34 -20.47 24.26
N ALA A 259 8.27 -21.59 24.97
CA ALA A 259 7.01 -22.15 25.45
C ALA A 259 6.36 -21.30 26.56
N ALA A 260 5.04 -21.10 26.47
CA ALA A 260 4.19 -20.39 27.45
C ALA A 260 3.65 -21.31 28.56
N GLY A 261 4.17 -22.54 28.67
CA GLY A 261 3.77 -23.50 29.70
C GLY A 261 2.50 -24.27 29.35
N ASP A 262 1.66 -24.48 30.36
CA ASP A 262 0.47 -25.34 30.33
C ASP A 262 -0.69 -24.80 29.45
N GLY A 263 -0.68 -23.52 29.10
CA GLY A 263 -1.76 -22.87 28.34
C GLY A 263 -2.79 -22.15 29.23
N ASN A 264 -2.57 -22.09 30.55
CA ASN A 264 -3.48 -21.41 31.48
C ASN A 264 -3.71 -19.92 31.19
N ALA A 265 -2.81 -19.27 30.45
CA ALA A 265 -3.05 -17.90 29.98
C ALA A 265 -4.33 -17.79 29.12
N GLY A 266 -4.80 -18.87 28.48
CA GLY A 266 -6.04 -18.87 27.71
C GLY A 266 -7.29 -18.55 28.54
N LYS A 267 -7.23 -18.79 29.85
CA LYS A 267 -8.39 -18.57 30.74
C LYS A 267 -8.76 -17.09 30.87
N VAL A 268 -7.82 -16.16 30.65
CA VAL A 268 -8.14 -14.71 30.67
C VAL A 268 -8.86 -14.24 29.40
N PHE A 269 -8.97 -15.10 28.38
CA PHE A 269 -9.65 -14.82 27.11
C PHE A 269 -11.11 -15.30 27.09
N ALA A 270 -11.60 -15.86 28.19
CA ALA A 270 -12.94 -16.38 28.24
C ALA A 270 -14.01 -15.28 28.19
N GLY A 271 -15.01 -15.48 27.35
CA GLY A 271 -16.13 -14.55 27.18
C GLY A 271 -17.23 -14.72 28.23
N GLY A 272 -17.33 -15.89 28.88
CA GLY A 272 -18.43 -16.24 29.80
C GLY A 272 -18.03 -16.47 31.26
N ALA A 273 -16.81 -16.93 31.54
CA ALA A 273 -16.29 -17.14 32.90
C ALA A 273 -14.98 -16.37 33.12
N ALA A 274 -14.76 -15.85 34.32
CA ALA A 274 -13.49 -15.20 34.66
C ALA A 274 -12.33 -16.20 34.75
N GLY A 275 -11.17 -15.77 34.24
CA GLY A 275 -9.90 -16.41 34.56
C GLY A 275 -9.53 -16.20 36.04
N ASP A 276 -8.70 -17.10 36.58
CA ASP A 276 -8.17 -16.96 37.93
C ASP A 276 -6.89 -16.11 37.97
N ALA A 277 -6.44 -15.74 39.18
CA ALA A 277 -5.20 -14.97 39.36
C ALA A 277 -3.97 -15.68 38.76
N ALA A 278 -3.94 -17.02 38.81
CA ALA A 278 -2.86 -17.81 38.24
C ALA A 278 -2.82 -17.70 36.71
N ALA A 279 -3.97 -17.63 36.04
CA ALA A 279 -4.05 -17.38 34.60
C ALA A 279 -3.55 -15.99 34.22
N ALA A 280 -3.86 -14.97 35.03
CA ALA A 280 -3.34 -13.62 34.84
C ALA A 280 -1.81 -13.58 34.97
N ASP A 281 -1.24 -14.25 35.99
CA ASP A 281 0.21 -14.36 36.15
C ASP A 281 0.88 -15.06 34.95
N LYS A 282 0.22 -16.08 34.38
CA LYS A 282 0.71 -16.79 33.19
C LYS A 282 0.66 -15.91 31.94
N ALA A 283 -0.40 -15.12 31.78
CA ALA A 283 -0.52 -14.15 30.70
C ALA A 283 0.59 -13.08 30.81
N ALA A 284 0.79 -12.50 31.99
CA ALA A 284 1.87 -11.54 32.24
C ALA A 284 3.27 -12.15 32.00
N ALA A 285 3.49 -13.38 32.46
CA ALA A 285 4.73 -14.10 32.23
C ALA A 285 5.02 -14.32 30.74
N ALA A 286 3.99 -14.62 29.92
CA ALA A 286 4.15 -14.76 28.49
C ALA A 286 4.56 -13.45 27.81
N VAL A 287 3.91 -12.33 28.18
CA VAL A 287 4.27 -10.99 27.66
C VAL A 287 5.70 -10.63 28.04
N SER A 288 6.11 -10.83 29.29
CA SER A 288 7.47 -10.49 29.75
C SER A 288 8.59 -11.29 29.07
N LYS A 289 8.27 -12.45 28.49
CA LYS A 289 9.23 -13.34 27.82
C LYS A 289 9.28 -13.16 26.30
N ALA A 290 8.30 -12.48 25.73
CA ALA A 290 8.27 -12.16 24.30
C ALA A 290 8.80 -10.74 24.07
N SER A 291 9.73 -10.59 23.13
CA SER A 291 10.15 -9.28 22.64
C SER A 291 9.09 -8.66 21.72
N GLY A 292 9.13 -7.33 21.57
CA GLY A 292 8.20 -6.61 20.69
C GLY A 292 8.22 -7.13 19.25
N GLU A 293 9.41 -7.48 18.73
CA GLU A 293 9.57 -8.08 17.41
C GLU A 293 8.90 -9.46 17.31
N GLN A 294 8.98 -10.30 18.35
CA GLN A 294 8.34 -11.62 18.37
C GLN A 294 6.82 -11.50 18.38
N ILE A 295 6.30 -10.57 19.20
CA ILE A 295 4.86 -10.27 19.26
C ILE A 295 4.38 -9.80 17.90
N LEU A 296 5.08 -8.82 17.30
CA LEU A 296 4.75 -8.29 15.98
C LEU A 296 4.80 -9.39 14.91
N ASN A 297 5.82 -10.23 14.90
CA ASN A 297 5.93 -11.35 13.96
C ASN A 297 4.75 -12.33 14.09
N ALA A 298 4.33 -12.65 15.31
CA ALA A 298 3.20 -13.55 15.56
C ALA A 298 1.86 -12.96 15.07
N ILE A 299 1.63 -11.66 15.29
CA ILE A 299 0.44 -10.95 14.77
C ILE A 299 0.45 -10.97 13.24
N VAL A 300 1.58 -10.58 12.63
CA VAL A 300 1.73 -10.51 11.17
C VAL A 300 1.56 -11.87 10.51
N ALA A 301 2.05 -12.95 11.13
CA ALA A 301 1.87 -14.31 10.63
C ALA A 301 0.40 -14.77 10.70
N ALA A 302 -0.39 -14.25 11.65
CA ALA A 302 -1.79 -14.62 11.83
C ALA A 302 -2.77 -13.80 10.98
N ALA A 303 -2.37 -12.60 10.55
CA ALA A 303 -3.21 -11.56 9.94
C ALA A 303 -3.83 -11.91 8.57
N ASP A 304 -3.54 -13.08 8.00
CA ASP A 304 -4.12 -13.50 6.73
C ASP A 304 -5.58 -13.93 6.85
N GLY A 305 -6.43 -13.32 6.01
CA GLY A 305 -7.87 -13.58 5.96
C GLY A 305 -8.64 -12.90 7.09
N ASN A 306 -9.96 -13.08 7.08
CA ASN A 306 -10.86 -12.54 8.12
C ASN A 306 -11.17 -13.63 9.14
N LYS A 307 -10.71 -13.44 10.38
CA LYS A 307 -10.95 -14.34 11.50
C LYS A 307 -12.28 -14.05 12.15
N THR A 308 -12.96 -15.09 12.62
CA THR A 308 -14.26 -14.96 13.30
C THR A 308 -14.16 -15.13 14.81
N GLY A 309 -12.98 -15.50 15.32
CA GLY A 309 -12.79 -15.87 16.71
C GLY A 309 -13.02 -17.35 16.98
N ALA A 310 -12.36 -17.83 18.03
CA ALA A 310 -12.50 -19.20 18.52
C ALA A 310 -12.34 -19.23 20.04
N LYS A 311 -12.91 -20.27 20.68
CA LYS A 311 -12.66 -20.56 22.10
C LYS A 311 -11.18 -20.77 22.36
N ALA A 312 -10.71 -20.50 23.58
CA ALA A 312 -9.30 -20.62 23.94
C ALA A 312 -8.72 -22.02 23.59
N ASP A 313 -9.48 -23.08 23.85
CA ASP A 313 -9.10 -24.47 23.56
C ASP A 313 -9.12 -24.83 22.06
N GLN A 314 -9.66 -23.96 21.22
CA GLN A 314 -9.81 -24.16 19.77
C GLN A 314 -9.01 -23.15 18.93
N ALA A 315 -8.58 -22.03 19.51
CA ALA A 315 -7.85 -20.99 18.82
C ALA A 315 -6.51 -21.52 18.29
N LYS A 316 -6.30 -21.40 16.97
CA LYS A 316 -5.07 -21.88 16.30
C LYS A 316 -4.08 -20.76 15.97
N ASN A 317 -4.47 -19.52 16.20
CA ASN A 317 -3.68 -18.32 15.96
C ASN A 317 -4.10 -17.21 16.96
N PRO A 318 -3.23 -16.21 17.19
CA PRO A 318 -3.49 -15.15 18.16
C PRO A 318 -4.74 -14.31 17.89
N ILE A 319 -5.11 -14.10 16.63
CA ILE A 319 -6.26 -13.26 16.27
C ILE A 319 -7.58 -13.98 16.62
N ASP A 320 -7.70 -15.28 16.31
CA ASP A 320 -8.86 -16.07 16.74
C ASP A 320 -9.00 -16.11 18.26
N ALA A 321 -7.88 -16.19 18.99
CA ALA A 321 -7.86 -16.12 20.45
C ALA A 321 -8.26 -14.74 20.99
N ALA A 322 -7.73 -13.67 20.40
CA ALA A 322 -8.02 -12.29 20.77
C ALA A 322 -9.51 -11.97 20.61
N ILE A 323 -10.10 -12.37 19.48
CA ILE A 323 -11.54 -12.24 19.23
C ILE A 323 -12.34 -13.09 20.23
N GLY A 324 -11.97 -14.35 20.39
CA GLY A 324 -12.69 -15.27 21.28
C GLY A 324 -14.09 -15.63 20.78
N THR A 325 -14.90 -16.21 21.67
CA THR A 325 -16.34 -16.46 21.42
C THR A 325 -17.17 -16.08 22.64
N ASP A 326 -18.46 -15.82 22.43
CA ASP A 326 -19.40 -15.64 23.52
C ASP A 326 -19.52 -16.94 24.35
N GLY A 327 -19.53 -16.83 25.69
CA GLY A 327 -19.77 -17.98 26.57
C GLY A 327 -18.63 -19.00 26.69
N ASP A 328 -17.37 -18.62 26.40
CA ASP A 328 -16.22 -19.48 26.70
C ASP A 328 -16.01 -19.63 28.22
N ALA A 329 -15.69 -20.85 28.66
CA ALA A 329 -15.73 -21.31 30.05
C ALA A 329 -14.34 -21.34 30.70
N ALA A 330 -13.52 -20.31 30.47
CA ALA A 330 -12.16 -20.19 31.03
C ALA A 330 -11.30 -21.44 30.78
N ALA A 331 -11.17 -21.83 29.51
CA ALA A 331 -10.36 -22.96 29.10
C ALA A 331 -8.87 -22.58 28.89
N GLU A 332 -8.00 -23.59 28.97
CA GLU A 332 -6.61 -23.44 28.57
C GLU A 332 -6.49 -23.25 27.05
N PHE A 333 -5.44 -22.56 26.63
CA PHE A 333 -5.13 -22.40 25.22
C PHE A 333 -4.82 -23.72 24.52
N HIS A 334 -5.29 -23.85 23.28
CA HIS A 334 -4.90 -24.91 22.37
C HIS A 334 -3.37 -25.01 22.22
N ASN A 335 -2.83 -26.21 21.96
CA ASN A 335 -1.38 -26.44 21.85
C ASN A 335 -0.66 -25.52 20.85
N LYS A 336 -1.35 -25.06 19.79
CA LYS A 336 -0.79 -24.12 18.80
C LYS A 336 -0.58 -22.70 19.33
N MET A 337 -1.15 -22.37 20.48
CA MET A 337 -1.08 -21.07 21.14
C MET A 337 -0.11 -21.06 22.33
N LYS A 338 0.54 -22.19 22.67
CA LYS A 338 1.41 -22.33 23.86
C LYS A 338 2.82 -21.78 23.66
N GLU A 339 2.98 -20.74 22.85
CA GLU A 339 4.23 -20.00 22.65
C GLU A 339 4.06 -18.59 23.21
N ASN A 340 5.09 -18.06 23.89
CA ASN A 340 4.99 -16.76 24.57
C ASN A 340 4.63 -15.64 23.59
N ALA A 341 5.19 -15.65 22.38
CA ALA A 341 4.89 -14.65 21.36
C ALA A 341 3.42 -14.71 20.90
N LYS A 342 2.84 -15.91 20.75
CA LYS A 342 1.44 -16.08 20.35
C LYS A 342 0.47 -15.69 21.46
N VAL A 343 0.76 -16.07 22.70
CA VAL A 343 -0.04 -15.63 23.86
C VAL A 343 0.00 -14.10 23.97
N ALA A 344 1.19 -13.52 23.92
CA ALA A 344 1.36 -12.07 24.01
C ALA A 344 0.70 -11.33 22.84
N ALA A 345 0.79 -11.85 21.61
CA ALA A 345 0.08 -11.33 20.45
C ALA A 345 -1.44 -11.32 20.64
N ALA A 346 -2.00 -12.41 21.17
CA ALA A 346 -3.43 -12.47 21.47
C ALA A 346 -3.84 -11.41 22.51
N ILE A 347 -3.01 -11.17 23.53
CA ILE A 347 -3.27 -10.14 24.56
C ILE A 347 -3.30 -8.75 23.92
N VAL A 348 -2.26 -8.41 23.16
CA VAL A 348 -2.13 -7.11 22.49
C VAL A 348 -3.30 -6.83 21.54
N ASP A 349 -3.68 -7.82 20.73
CA ASP A 349 -4.79 -7.68 19.79
C ASP A 349 -6.16 -7.57 20.51
N ARG A 350 -6.32 -8.21 21.68
CA ARG A 350 -7.59 -8.20 22.43
C ARG A 350 -7.88 -6.89 23.13
N ASP A 351 -6.85 -6.25 23.69
CA ASP A 351 -6.99 -4.99 24.42
C ASP A 351 -7.26 -3.78 23.52
N SER A 352 -7.23 -3.98 22.20
CA SER A 352 -7.46 -2.91 21.22
C SER A 352 -8.95 -2.79 20.78
N LYS A 353 -9.89 -3.22 21.63
CA LYS A 353 -11.32 -3.37 21.31
C LYS A 353 -12.00 -2.01 21.02
N SER A 354 -12.70 -1.89 19.88
CA SER A 354 -13.70 -0.84 19.65
C SER A 354 -15.02 -1.23 20.31
N GLY A 355 -15.44 -0.50 21.35
CA GLY A 355 -16.71 -0.72 22.02
C GLY A 355 -17.91 -0.45 21.10
N THR A 356 -18.69 -1.48 20.77
CA THR A 356 -20.13 -1.32 20.55
C THR A 356 -20.85 -1.71 21.84
N GLY A 357 -20.66 -0.89 22.87
CA GLY A 357 -21.51 -0.93 24.05
C GLY A 357 -22.86 -0.33 23.68
N ASP A 358 -23.81 -1.18 23.29
CA ASP A 358 -25.23 -0.88 23.38
C ASP A 358 -25.54 -0.53 24.84
N CYS A 359 -25.53 0.76 25.16
CA CYS A 359 -26.15 1.26 26.37
C CYS A 359 -27.66 1.07 26.18
N GLY A 360 -28.13 -0.12 26.57
CA GLY A 360 -29.54 -0.41 26.74
C GLY A 360 -30.19 0.76 27.50
N LYS A 361 -31.19 1.34 26.84
CA LYS A 361 -32.18 2.17 27.51
C LYS A 361 -32.95 1.26 28.47
N ASP A 362 -32.65 1.37 29.74
CA ASP A 362 -33.59 1.10 30.83
C ASP A 362 -33.77 2.41 31.63
#